data_AF-A0A174NRY8-F1
#
_entry.id   AF-A0A174NRY8-F1
#
_cell.length_a   1.000
_cell.length_b   1.000
_cell.length_c   1.000
_cell.angle_alpha   90.00
_cell.angle_beta   90.00
_cell.angle_gamma   90.00
#
_symmetry.space_group_name_H-M   'P 1'
#
loop_
_entity.id
_entity.type
_entity.pdbx_description
1 polymer ?
#
loop_
_entity_poly.entity_id
_entity_poly.type
_entity_poly.pdbx_seq_one_letter_code
_entity_poly.pdbx_strand_id
1 'polypeptide(L)'
;MENTLKHIEPVKVSPRTKLTVTYYFKEYDVSVDYVATIEYKEKDKDARIAKLPGRWSGRIHVDEISDVDLEETNLDTQQSVKRRVNTRNASQSSPIILKK
;
A
#
# COMPACT_ATOMS: atom_id res chain seq x y z
N MET A 1 7.90 -14.91 -4.81
CA MET A 1 7.89 -14.38 -3.43
C MET A 1 6.66 -13.51 -3.32
N GLU A 2 5.72 -13.85 -2.44
CA GLU A 2 4.60 -12.97 -2.13
C GLU A 2 5.12 -11.85 -1.21
N ASN A 3 4.99 -10.60 -1.65
CA ASN A 3 5.28 -9.45 -0.79
C ASN A 3 4.09 -9.30 0.16
N THR A 4 4.22 -9.82 1.38
CA THR A 4 3.23 -9.60 2.43
C THR A 4 3.55 -8.30 3.16
N LEU A 5 2.64 -7.34 3.12
CA LEU A 5 2.61 -6.16 3.98
C LEU A 5 2.70 -6.57 5.46
N LYS A 6 3.69 -6.05 6.20
CA LYS A 6 3.90 -6.37 7.62
C LYS A 6 4.11 -5.10 8.45
N HIS A 7 3.30 -4.93 9.50
CA HIS A 7 3.54 -3.99 10.61
C HIS A 7 3.93 -4.77 11.85
N ILE A 8 4.94 -4.32 12.58
CA ILE A 8 5.26 -4.87 13.89
C ILE A 8 5.43 -3.70 14.84
N GLU A 9 4.54 -3.61 15.82
CA GLU A 9 4.59 -2.57 16.83
C GLU A 9 4.50 -3.18 18.23
N PRO A 10 5.48 -2.91 19.12
CA PRO A 10 5.45 -3.42 20.48
C PRO A 10 4.42 -2.64 21.29
N VAL A 11 3.36 -3.31 21.73
CA VAL A 11 2.32 -2.71 22.59
C VAL A 11 2.44 -3.21 24.03
N LYS A 12 2.46 -2.29 24.99
CA LYS A 12 2.37 -2.61 26.42
C LYS A 12 0.92 -2.39 26.86
N VAL A 13 0.28 -3.43 27.37
CA VAL A 13 -1.12 -3.38 27.83
C VAL A 13 -1.17 -3.62 29.33
N SER A 14 -1.86 -2.75 30.04
CA SER A 14 -2.11 -2.93 31.48
C SER A 14 -3.06 -4.11 31.75
N PRO A 15 -2.99 -4.75 32.94
CA PRO A 15 -3.97 -5.77 33.31
C PRO A 15 -5.41 -5.27 33.19
N ARG A 16 -6.35 -6.18 32.92
CA ARG A 16 -7.79 -5.89 32.82
C ARG A 16 -8.12 -4.74 31.84
N THR A 17 -7.33 -4.61 30.79
CA THR A 17 -7.51 -3.62 29.72
C THR A 17 -7.78 -4.34 28.41
N LYS A 18 -8.80 -3.90 27.67
CA LYS A 18 -9.03 -4.30 26.28
C LYS A 18 -8.31 -3.34 25.36
N LEU A 19 -7.40 -3.85 24.55
CA LEU A 19 -6.74 -3.09 23.49
C LEU A 19 -7.44 -3.34 22.16
N THR A 20 -7.82 -2.27 21.47
CA THR A 20 -8.32 -2.30 20.09
C THR A 20 -7.30 -1.60 19.20
N VAL A 21 -6.82 -2.29 18.16
CA VAL A 21 -5.85 -1.76 17.20
C VAL A 21 -6.56 -1.63 15.85
N THR A 22 -6.57 -0.43 15.29
CA THR A 22 -7.09 -0.18 13.94
C THR A 22 -5.95 0.32 13.07
N TYR A 23 -5.69 -0.34 11.96
CA TYR A 23 -4.66 0.05 11.00
C TYR A 23 -5.31 0.44 9.67
N TYR A 24 -4.69 1.39 8.97
CA TYR A 24 -5.15 1.84 7.66
C TYR A 24 -4.05 1.60 6.63
N PHE A 25 -4.42 1.12 5.44
CA PHE A 25 -3.53 1.01 4.29
C PHE A 25 -4.20 1.67 3.09
N LYS A 26 -3.40 2.10 2.12
CA LYS A 26 -3.91 2.75 0.91
C LYS A 26 -3.95 1.77 -0.24
N GLU A 27 -5.09 1.73 -0.92
CA GLU A 27 -5.31 1.02 -2.17
C GLU A 27 -5.66 2.05 -3.24
N TYR A 28 -5.08 1.88 -4.43
CA TYR A 28 -5.35 2.74 -5.57
C TYR A 28 -5.86 1.93 -6.75
N ASP A 29 -7.01 2.34 -7.27
CA ASP A 29 -7.46 1.97 -8.60
C ASP A 29 -6.65 2.75 -9.63
N VAL A 30 -5.90 2.03 -10.47
CA VAL A 30 -5.01 2.63 -11.45
C VAL A 30 -5.46 2.23 -12.85
N SER A 31 -5.46 3.20 -13.76
CA SER A 31 -5.60 2.97 -15.19
C SER A 31 -4.50 3.72 -15.93
N VAL A 32 -3.65 2.99 -16.65
CA VAL A 32 -2.51 3.55 -17.39
C VAL A 32 -2.56 3.07 -18.83
N ASP A 33 -2.47 4.02 -19.76
CA ASP A 33 -2.24 3.74 -21.17
C ASP A 33 -0.76 3.43 -21.40
N TYR A 34 -0.47 2.32 -22.09
CA TYR A 34 0.87 1.87 -22.42
C TYR A 34 1.01 1.57 -23.91
N VAL A 35 2.25 1.55 -24.39
CA VAL A 35 2.58 1.06 -25.73
C VAL A 35 3.65 -0.02 -25.59
N ALA A 36 3.24 -1.28 -25.74
CA ALA A 36 4.18 -2.39 -25.76
C ALA A 36 4.89 -2.45 -27.12
N THR A 37 6.18 -2.76 -27.12
CA THR A 37 6.94 -2.93 -28.35
C THR A 37 7.34 -4.39 -28.45
N ILE A 38 6.89 -5.07 -29.51
CA ILE A 38 7.31 -6.43 -29.81
C ILE A 38 8.39 -6.37 -30.90
N GLU A 39 9.55 -6.92 -30.57
CA GLU A 39 10.65 -7.09 -31.52
C GLU A 39 10.69 -8.56 -31.97
N TYR A 40 10.57 -8.76 -33.28
CA TYR A 40 10.71 -10.07 -33.91
C TYR A 40 12.05 -10.11 -34.64
N LYS A 41 12.93 -11.00 -34.20
CA LYS A 41 14.25 -11.21 -34.83
C LYS A 41 14.32 -12.62 -35.40
N GLU A 42 14.31 -12.73 -36.73
CA GLU A 42 14.64 -13.96 -37.43
C GLU A 42 16.16 -14.06 -37.64
N LYS A 43 16.68 -15.29 -37.67
CA LYS A 43 18.09 -15.53 -37.99
C LYS A 43 18.37 -15.01 -39.40
N ASP A 44 19.44 -14.23 -39.54
CA ASP A 44 19.92 -13.63 -40.81
C ASP A 44 19.00 -12.57 -41.46
N LYS A 45 18.06 -11.98 -40.72
CA LYS A 45 17.26 -10.83 -41.17
C LYS A 45 17.26 -9.68 -40.17
N ASP A 46 16.94 -8.48 -40.66
CA ASP A 46 16.72 -7.31 -39.82
C ASP A 46 15.54 -7.51 -38.88
N ALA A 47 15.68 -6.99 -37.67
CA ALA A 47 14.64 -7.04 -36.66
C ALA A 47 13.41 -6.22 -37.09
N ARG A 48 12.22 -6.81 -36.96
CA ARG A 48 10.95 -6.13 -37.19
C ARG A 48 10.36 -5.70 -35.86
N ILE A 49 9.90 -4.45 -35.80
CA ILE A 49 9.34 -3.85 -34.59
C ILE A 49 7.86 -3.55 -34.82
N ALA A 50 7.00 -4.03 -33.93
CA ALA A 50 5.58 -3.69 -33.88
C ALA A 50 5.26 -2.99 -32.56
N LYS A 51 4.44 -1.94 -32.61
CA LYS A 51 3.96 -1.22 -31.42
C LYS A 51 2.50 -1.56 -31.17
N LEU A 52 2.19 -1.96 -29.94
CA LEU A 52 0.86 -2.34 -29.49
C LEU A 52 0.42 -1.38 -28.36
N PRO A 53 -0.41 -0.38 -28.67
CA PRO A 53 -1.03 0.43 -27.63
C PRO A 53 -2.05 -0.42 -26.87
N GLY A 54 -2.15 -0.19 -25.57
CA GLY A 54 -3.09 -0.85 -24.69
C GLY A 54 -3.37 -0.02 -23.45
N ARG A 55 -4.36 -0.45 -22.67
CA ARG A 55 -4.69 0.13 -21.38
C ARG A 55 -4.60 -0.95 -20.34
N TRP A 56 -3.79 -0.72 -19.33
CA TRP A 56 -3.77 -1.57 -18.14
C TRP A 56 -4.65 -0.92 -17.07
N SER A 57 -5.51 -1.72 -16.45
CA SER A 57 -6.30 -1.33 -15.29
C SER A 57 -6.11 -2.37 -14.19
N GLY A 58 -5.81 -1.92 -12.98
CA GLY A 58 -5.58 -2.80 -11.86
C GLY A 58 -5.60 -2.07 -10.53
N ARG A 59 -5.57 -2.85 -9.46
CA ARG A 59 -5.52 -2.35 -8.09
C ARG A 59 -4.11 -2.50 -7.54
N ILE A 60 -3.57 -1.41 -7.02
CA ILE A 60 -2.24 -1.37 -6.41
C ILE A 60 -2.40 -1.15 -4.91
N HIS A 61 -1.89 -2.09 -4.13
CA HIS A 61 -1.75 -1.94 -2.69
C HIS A 61 -0.43 -1.21 -2.44
N VAL A 62 -0.45 -0.17 -1.62
CA VAL A 62 0.79 0.49 -1.20
C VAL A 62 1.35 -0.26 -0.01
N ASP A 63 2.66 -0.55 -0.09
CA ASP A 63 3.44 -1.22 0.96
C ASP A 63 3.69 -0.31 2.18
N GLU A 64 2.66 0.41 2.62
CA GLU A 64 2.73 1.40 3.70
C GLU A 64 1.42 1.45 4.48
N ILE A 65 1.54 1.30 5.80
CA ILE A 65 0.43 1.51 6.73
C ILE A 65 0.41 2.99 7.07
N SER A 66 -0.68 3.64 6.69
CA SER A 66 -0.78 5.09 6.72
C SER A 66 -0.92 5.62 8.14
N ASP A 67 -1.69 4.92 8.98
CA ASP A 67 -1.96 5.29 10.37
C ASP A 67 -2.32 4.05 11.21
N VAL A 68 -2.02 4.12 12.52
CA VAL A 68 -2.49 3.13 13.51
C VAL A 68 -3.15 3.86 14.67
N ASP A 69 -4.42 3.54 14.90
CA ASP A 69 -5.19 3.98 16.06
C ASP A 69 -5.16 2.88 17.13
N LEU A 70 -4.71 3.23 18.33
CA LEU A 70 -4.73 2.36 19.51
C LEU A 70 -5.79 2.89 20.49
N GLU A 71 -6.75 2.04 20.85
CA GLU A 71 -7.73 2.34 21.90
C GLU A 71 -7.59 1.36 23.04
N GLU A 72 -7.25 1.87 24.23
CA GLU A 72 -7.18 1.10 25.46
C GLU A 72 -8.44 1.36 26.28
N THR A 73 -9.19 0.31 26.60
CA THR A 73 -10.40 0.40 27.44
C THR A 73 -10.17 -0.37 28.73
N ASN A 74 -10.23 0.30 29.87
CA ASN A 74 -10.18 -0.35 31.18
C ASN A 74 -11.50 -1.09 31.41
N LEU A 75 -11.45 -2.39 31.72
CA LEU A 75 -12.65 -3.22 31.88
C LEU A 75 -13.38 -2.98 33.21
N ASP A 76 -12.68 -2.45 34.21
CA ASP A 76 -13.24 -2.18 35.54
C ASP A 76 -13.95 -0.82 35.59
N THR A 77 -13.39 0.20 34.94
CA THR A 77 -13.96 1.56 34.91
C THR A 77 -14.74 1.89 33.64
N GLN A 78 -14.66 1.02 32.61
CA GLN A 78 -15.16 1.26 31.25
C GLN A 78 -14.63 2.53 30.57
N GLN A 79 -13.59 3.16 31.12
CA GLN A 79 -12.96 4.32 30.51
C GLN A 79 -12.08 3.89 29.34
N SER A 80 -12.21 4.59 28.20
CA SER A 80 -11.34 4.39 27.04
C SER A 80 -10.41 5.58 26.79
N VAL A 81 -9.18 5.27 26.39
CA VAL A 81 -8.15 6.23 26.00
C VAL A 81 -7.73 5.91 24.58
N LYS A 82 -7.91 6.88 23.67
CA LYS A 82 -7.46 6.78 22.28
C LYS A 82 -6.09 7.43 22.12
N ARG A 83 -5.16 6.69 21.52
CA ARG A 83 -3.85 7.17 21.10
C ARG A 83 -3.73 7.00 19.60
N ARG A 84 -3.45 8.11 18.92
CA ARG A 84 -3.01 8.11 17.52
C ARG A 84 -1.50 7.94 17.48
N VAL A 85 -1.04 6.89 16.83
CA VAL A 85 0.37 6.76 16.49
C VAL A 85 0.56 7.43 15.14
N ASN A 86 1.08 8.66 15.14
CA ASN A 86 1.48 9.34 13.90
C ASN A 86 2.68 8.59 13.32
N THR A 87 2.45 7.74 12.32
CA THR A 87 3.49 7.14 11.48
C THR A 87 4.05 8.18 10.51
N ARG A 88 4.67 9.25 11.05
CA ARG A 88 5.29 10.36 10.28
C ARG A 88 6.48 9.93 9.41
N ASN A 89 6.88 8.66 9.45
CA ASN A 89 7.96 8.08 8.65
C ASN A 89 7.47 7.07 7.61
N ALA A 90 6.19 7.13 7.27
CA ALA A 90 5.73 6.68 5.97
C ALA A 90 6.48 7.50 4.91
N SER A 91 7.41 6.86 4.20
CA SER A 91 8.26 7.44 3.16
C SER A 91 7.42 8.32 2.25
N GLN A 92 7.84 9.57 2.04
CA GLN A 92 7.30 10.47 1.03
C GLN A 92 7.45 9.83 -0.37
N SER A 93 6.62 8.85 -0.72
CA SER A 93 6.42 8.49 -2.10
C SER A 93 5.61 9.64 -2.70
N SER A 94 6.24 10.33 -3.64
CA SER A 94 5.63 11.45 -4.34
C SER A 94 4.28 11.03 -4.90
N PRO A 95 3.24 11.89 -4.83
CA PRO A 95 1.98 11.59 -5.48
C PRO A 95 2.24 11.31 -6.97
N ILE A 96 1.70 10.21 -7.49
CA ILE A 96 1.70 9.96 -8.93
C ILE A 96 0.76 11.00 -9.54
N ILE A 97 1.34 12.08 -10.08
CA ILE A 97 0.60 13.10 -10.81
C ILE A 97 0.25 12.52 -12.18
N LEU A 98 -0.97 12.01 -12.33
CA LEU A 98 -1.59 11.77 -13.63
C LEU A 98 -1.90 13.15 -14.26
N LYS A 99 -1.01 13.62 -15.15
CA LYS A 99 -1.31 14.78 -15.98
C LYS A 99 -2.34 14.37 -17.04
N LYS A 100 -3.40 15.18 -17.10
CA LYS A 100 -4.55 15.08 -18.01
C LYS A 100 -4.16 15.44 -19.44
#